data_AF-A0A430L587-F1
#
_entry.id   AF-A0A430L587-F1
#
_cell.length_a   1.000
_cell.length_b   1.000
_cell.length_c   1.000
_cell.angle_alpha   90.00
_cell.angle_beta   90.00
_cell.angle_gamma   90.00
#
_symmetry.space_group_name_H-M   'P 1'
#
loop_
_entity.id
_entity.type
_entity.pdbx_description
1 polymer ?
#
loop_
_entity_poly.entity_id
_entity_poly.type
_entity_poly.pdbx_seq_one_letter_code
_entity_poly.pdbx_strand_id
1 'polypeptide(L)'
;MYPDWPESPSDLVPLPLCEGPKLEPFDFQGPQKIEFIEHIGEGSHSHFKFVGDEEWESPVGEGNMDNLEALTAFSKYAEPFNCECRAFGRLKEAGCEHLATKCFGYLLLEDYNERAMMDQFKDLALDFTEHYDEFDVRSRFLGKSGKPPPIRGIIKEFGQPDEKLRTRTLRGILQDVIQIQQLGMISLDIAHRQIINGKLSDFSTTITFPHFITNPELNPHLGPEVMARMELQTFKMSLHDYCMFDEMVREWNGNHQDPRDQLAFYSLPGGKSGQGLKYELRSLPSRECVYTLADPRTYDWRSSSHGGSGGKVTKKRQRPRAKPSRWFYQGDPDVVAKIKRRRLYGAAYEWHYRDGHAFPHMKLFGER
;
A
#
# COMPACT_ATOMS: atom_id res chain seq x y z
N MET A 1 17.30 -8.49 4.18
CA MET A 1 15.96 -8.10 3.69
C MET A 1 14.85 -8.64 4.57
N TYR A 2 14.72 -9.96 4.71
CA TYR A 2 13.63 -10.60 5.47
C TYR A 2 14.01 -10.91 6.93
N PRO A 3 13.03 -11.07 7.84
CA PRO A 3 13.28 -11.56 9.19
C PRO A 3 13.92 -12.96 9.17
N ASP A 4 14.80 -13.21 10.13
CA ASP A 4 15.34 -14.54 10.41
C ASP A 4 14.30 -15.44 11.10
N TRP A 5 14.58 -16.74 11.13
CA TRP A 5 13.84 -17.68 12.00
C TRP A 5 14.00 -17.27 13.47
N PRO A 6 12.90 -17.10 14.23
CA PRO A 6 12.98 -16.76 15.64
C PRO A 6 13.55 -17.95 16.43
N GLU A 7 14.58 -17.72 17.24
CA GLU A 7 15.11 -18.71 18.19
C GLU A 7 14.35 -18.65 19.53
N SER A 8 13.69 -17.52 19.79
CA SER A 8 12.96 -17.20 20.99
C SER A 8 11.80 -16.24 20.70
N PRO A 9 10.79 -16.14 21.59
CA PRO A 9 9.73 -15.15 21.46
C PRO A 9 10.22 -13.70 21.41
N SER A 10 11.38 -13.40 22.00
CA SER A 10 11.98 -12.05 21.95
C SER A 10 12.51 -11.65 20.58
N ASP A 11 12.71 -12.61 19.67
CA ASP A 11 13.13 -12.33 18.29
C ASP A 11 11.97 -11.83 17.42
N LEU A 12 10.72 -12.01 17.88
CA LEU A 12 9.53 -11.46 17.24
C LEU A 12 9.39 -9.98 17.62
N VAL A 13 9.78 -9.12 16.68
CA VAL A 13 9.80 -7.65 16.85
C VAL A 13 8.90 -6.97 15.83
N PRO A 14 8.36 -5.77 16.12
CA PRO A 14 7.49 -5.08 15.18
C PRO A 14 8.15 -4.84 13.82
N LEU A 15 7.42 -5.10 12.73
CA LEU A 15 7.91 -4.98 11.36
C LEU A 15 7.20 -3.86 10.59
N PRO A 16 7.85 -3.23 9.58
CA PRO A 16 9.23 -3.45 9.14
C PRO A 16 10.29 -2.78 10.02
N LEU A 17 11.55 -3.19 9.86
CA LEU A 17 12.72 -2.64 10.56
C LEU A 17 13.22 -1.33 9.93
N CYS A 18 12.34 -0.32 9.91
CA CYS A 18 12.63 1.04 9.48
C CYS A 18 11.89 2.08 10.32
N GLU A 19 12.11 3.36 10.03
CA GLU A 19 11.36 4.45 10.64
C GLU A 19 9.91 4.47 10.14
N GLY A 20 8.99 4.82 11.05
CA GLY A 20 7.57 4.89 10.77
C GLY A 20 6.74 3.78 11.43
N PRO A 21 5.50 3.59 10.95
CA PRO A 21 4.54 2.67 11.55
C PRO A 21 4.98 1.22 11.40
N LYS A 22 4.66 0.42 12.43
CA LYS A 22 5.02 -1.00 12.49
C LYS A 22 3.82 -1.84 12.93
N LEU A 23 3.78 -3.06 12.45
CA LEU A 23 2.84 -4.08 12.86
C LEU A 23 3.52 -5.03 13.85
N GLU A 24 2.82 -5.31 14.95
CA GLU A 24 3.28 -6.26 15.97
C GLU A 24 3.10 -7.71 15.49
N PRO A 25 3.90 -8.66 15.98
CA PRO A 25 3.60 -10.08 15.80
C PRO A 25 2.24 -10.41 16.41
N PHE A 26 1.56 -11.38 15.81
CA PHE A 26 0.36 -11.95 16.40
C PHE A 26 0.69 -12.76 17.65
N ASP A 27 -0.02 -12.48 18.74
CA ASP A 27 0.14 -13.17 20.01
C ASP A 27 -0.79 -14.38 20.11
N PHE A 28 -0.21 -15.57 19.99
CA PHE A 28 -0.91 -16.85 20.16
C PHE A 28 -1.28 -17.16 21.62
N GLN A 29 -0.77 -16.41 22.60
CA GLN A 29 -0.90 -16.69 24.03
C GLN A 29 -0.40 -18.10 24.41
N GLY A 30 0.59 -18.59 23.67
CA GLY A 30 1.11 -19.96 23.76
C GLY A 30 1.85 -20.38 22.49
N PRO A 31 2.09 -21.69 22.30
CA PRO A 31 2.68 -22.23 21.06
C PRO A 31 1.84 -21.88 19.82
N GLN A 32 2.48 -21.73 18.67
CA GLN A 32 1.76 -21.60 17.40
C GLN A 32 0.97 -22.88 17.12
N LYS A 33 -0.35 -22.81 17.25
CA LYS A 33 -1.27 -23.90 16.88
C LYS A 33 -2.17 -23.41 15.76
N ILE A 34 -1.86 -23.83 14.54
CA ILE A 34 -2.53 -23.39 13.31
C ILE A 34 -3.18 -24.61 12.66
N GLU A 35 -4.46 -24.47 12.29
CA GLU A 35 -5.19 -25.42 11.47
C GLU A 35 -5.52 -24.75 10.13
N PHE A 36 -5.14 -25.39 9.03
CA PHE A 36 -5.43 -24.92 7.68
C PHE A 36 -6.75 -25.53 7.20
N ILE A 37 -7.77 -24.70 7.05
CA ILE A 37 -9.14 -25.15 6.80
C ILE A 37 -9.47 -25.07 5.31
N GLU A 38 -9.37 -23.86 4.74
CA GLU A 38 -9.87 -23.57 3.39
C GLU A 38 -8.97 -22.54 2.71
N HIS A 39 -8.81 -22.69 1.39
CA HIS A 39 -8.22 -21.68 0.52
C HIS A 39 -9.36 -20.87 -0.13
N ILE A 40 -9.39 -19.56 0.16
CA ILE A 40 -10.55 -18.71 -0.14
C ILE A 40 -10.33 -17.75 -1.34
N GLY A 41 -9.18 -17.84 -2.02
CA GLY A 41 -8.93 -17.00 -3.19
C GLY A 41 -7.45 -16.81 -3.56
N GLU A 42 -7.25 -16.05 -4.63
CA GLU A 42 -5.95 -15.74 -5.21
C GLU A 42 -5.84 -14.26 -5.66
N GLY A 43 -4.62 -13.84 -5.98
CA GLY A 43 -4.24 -12.47 -6.30
C GLY A 43 -2.71 -12.34 -6.29
N SER A 44 -2.17 -11.32 -6.95
CA SER A 44 -0.72 -11.17 -7.14
C SER A 44 0.08 -11.21 -5.83
N HIS A 45 -0.51 -10.72 -4.73
CA HIS A 45 0.09 -10.71 -3.39
C HIS A 45 -0.73 -11.49 -2.34
N SER A 46 -1.69 -12.33 -2.75
CA SER A 46 -2.63 -12.99 -1.83
C SER A 46 -2.06 -14.25 -1.17
N HIS A 47 -1.06 -14.87 -1.79
CA HIS A 47 -0.35 -16.02 -1.22
C HIS A 47 0.82 -15.52 -0.40
N PHE A 48 1.37 -16.37 0.47
CA PHE A 48 2.56 -16.03 1.26
C PHE A 48 3.82 -16.02 0.38
N LYS A 49 3.81 -15.24 -0.71
CA LYS A 49 4.75 -15.30 -1.82
C LYS A 49 5.90 -14.34 -1.62
N PHE A 50 7.12 -14.84 -1.81
CA PHE A 50 8.30 -14.03 -2.05
C PHE A 50 8.29 -13.58 -3.50
N VAL A 51 7.87 -12.34 -3.73
CA VAL A 51 7.77 -11.74 -5.06
C VAL A 51 9.12 -11.22 -5.54
N GLY A 52 9.33 -11.27 -6.87
CA GLY A 52 10.46 -10.64 -7.54
C GLY A 52 10.49 -9.13 -7.33
N ASP A 53 11.63 -8.52 -7.64
CA ASP A 53 11.82 -7.07 -7.56
C ASP A 53 11.03 -6.29 -8.63
N GLU A 54 10.47 -6.97 -9.63
CA GLU A 54 9.58 -6.38 -10.63
C GLU A 54 8.16 -6.08 -10.12
N GLU A 55 7.73 -6.75 -9.04
CA GLU A 55 6.36 -6.65 -8.48
C GLU A 55 6.20 -5.48 -7.49
N TRP A 56 7.27 -4.71 -7.24
CA TRP A 56 7.25 -3.56 -6.34
C TRP A 56 8.26 -2.48 -6.75
N GLU A 57 8.16 -1.30 -6.15
CA GLU A 57 9.05 -0.16 -6.43
C GLU A 57 10.47 -0.42 -5.89
N SER A 58 11.25 -1.15 -6.69
CA SER A 58 12.62 -1.60 -6.39
C SER A 58 13.69 -0.72 -7.06
N PRO A 59 14.95 -0.77 -6.60
CA PRO A 59 16.03 0.00 -7.21
C PRO A 59 16.46 -0.59 -8.57
N VAL A 60 16.50 0.22 -9.62
CA VAL A 60 16.89 -0.20 -10.98
C VAL A 60 18.38 0.03 -11.30
N GLY A 61 18.95 -0.83 -12.15
CA GLY A 61 20.34 -0.74 -12.63
C GLY A 61 20.95 -2.12 -12.94
N GLU A 62 21.94 -2.18 -13.83
CA GLU A 62 22.71 -3.42 -14.08
C GLU A 62 23.35 -3.93 -12.77
N GLY A 63 23.15 -5.21 -12.44
CA GLY A 63 23.69 -5.83 -11.22
C GLY A 63 22.96 -5.48 -9.92
N ASN A 64 21.89 -4.66 -9.95
CA ASN A 64 21.14 -4.30 -8.74
C ASN A 64 20.38 -5.46 -8.10
N MET A 65 20.02 -6.49 -8.89
CA MET A 65 19.49 -7.71 -8.31
C MET A 65 20.45 -8.26 -7.24
N ASP A 66 21.77 -8.13 -7.40
CA ASP A 66 22.75 -8.62 -6.42
C ASP A 66 23.11 -7.58 -5.35
N ASN A 67 22.60 -6.36 -5.46
CA ASN A 67 22.77 -5.31 -4.47
C ASN A 67 21.79 -5.50 -3.31
N LEU A 68 22.10 -6.47 -2.44
CA LEU A 68 21.31 -6.81 -1.25
C LEU A 68 21.08 -5.62 -0.30
N GLU A 69 22.02 -4.68 -0.25
CA GLU A 69 21.89 -3.47 0.56
C GLU A 69 20.77 -2.58 0.02
N ALA A 70 20.79 -2.29 -1.29
CA ALA A 70 19.77 -1.50 -1.96
C ALA A 70 18.38 -2.17 -1.86
N LEU A 71 18.29 -3.47 -2.17
CA LEU A 71 17.05 -4.23 -2.04
C LEU A 71 16.52 -4.22 -0.60
N THR A 72 17.39 -4.38 0.39
CA THR A 72 17.01 -4.31 1.81
C THR A 72 16.55 -2.91 2.20
N ALA A 73 17.14 -1.84 1.64
CA ALA A 73 16.73 -0.47 1.94
C ALA A 73 15.33 -0.15 1.40
N PHE A 74 15.03 -0.54 0.16
CA PHE A 74 13.74 -0.25 -0.49
C PHE A 74 12.61 -1.17 -0.01
N SER A 75 12.89 -2.46 0.17
CA SER A 75 11.90 -3.46 0.58
C SER A 75 11.20 -3.09 1.89
N LYS A 76 11.90 -2.44 2.82
CA LYS A 76 11.33 -1.91 4.07
C LYS A 76 10.15 -0.95 3.87
N TYR A 77 9.99 -0.39 2.68
CA TYR A 77 8.97 0.60 2.33
C TYR A 77 8.00 0.09 1.27
N ALA A 78 8.50 -0.67 0.29
CA ALA A 78 7.77 -0.99 -0.94
C ALA A 78 7.49 -2.48 -1.17
N GLU A 79 8.17 -3.40 -0.45
CA GLU A 79 7.87 -4.84 -0.60
C GLU A 79 6.47 -5.14 -0.03
N PRO A 80 5.65 -5.97 -0.72
CA PRO A 80 4.22 -6.11 -0.40
C PRO A 80 3.88 -6.39 1.06
N PHE A 81 4.58 -7.33 1.70
CA PHE A 81 4.37 -7.63 3.11
C PHE A 81 4.70 -6.44 4.02
N ASN A 82 5.78 -5.70 3.72
CA ASN A 82 6.17 -4.52 4.48
C ASN A 82 5.22 -3.33 4.23
N CYS A 83 4.69 -3.14 3.02
CA CYS A 83 3.64 -2.16 2.74
C CYS A 83 2.43 -2.38 3.64
N GLU A 84 1.98 -3.62 3.72
CA GLU A 84 0.82 -4.00 4.51
C GLU A 84 1.07 -3.86 6.03
N CYS A 85 2.26 -4.27 6.50
CA CYS A 85 2.68 -4.04 7.89
C CYS A 85 2.64 -2.54 8.25
N ARG A 86 3.17 -1.68 7.38
CA ARG A 86 3.17 -0.22 7.61
C ARG A 86 1.76 0.35 7.61
N ALA A 87 0.90 -0.11 6.70
CA ALA A 87 -0.48 0.35 6.59
C ALA A 87 -1.29 0.01 7.86
N PHE A 88 -1.31 -1.27 8.27
CA PHE A 88 -2.01 -1.67 9.50
C PHE A 88 -1.35 -1.08 10.76
N GLY A 89 -0.03 -0.97 10.77
CA GLY A 89 0.71 -0.25 11.81
C GLY A 89 0.25 1.20 11.96
N ARG A 90 0.03 1.91 10.84
CA ARG A 90 -0.45 3.30 10.83
C ARG A 90 -1.87 3.41 11.36
N LEU A 91 -2.75 2.49 10.96
CA LEU A 91 -4.13 2.44 11.45
C LEU A 91 -4.16 2.23 12.97
N LYS A 92 -3.35 1.31 13.50
CA LYS A 92 -3.21 1.05 14.95
C LYS A 92 -2.63 2.25 15.70
N GLU A 93 -1.54 2.84 15.18
CA GLU A 93 -0.88 4.02 15.76
C GLU A 93 -1.85 5.21 15.88
N ALA A 94 -2.67 5.44 14.86
CA ALA A 94 -3.67 6.51 14.85
C ALA A 94 -4.94 6.18 15.67
N GLY A 95 -5.16 4.92 16.03
CA GLY A 95 -6.41 4.43 16.63
C GLY A 95 -7.58 4.44 15.65
N CYS A 96 -7.31 4.15 14.38
CA CYS A 96 -8.21 4.19 13.24
C CYS A 96 -8.41 2.80 12.59
N GLU A 97 -8.20 1.72 13.32
CA GLU A 97 -8.34 0.33 12.83
C GLU A 97 -9.72 0.03 12.23
N HIS A 98 -10.76 0.78 12.63
CA HIS A 98 -12.11 0.70 12.08
C HIS A 98 -12.25 1.10 10.60
N LEU A 99 -11.20 1.67 9.98
CA LEU A 99 -11.20 2.06 8.56
C LEU A 99 -10.89 0.89 7.61
N ALA A 100 -10.44 -0.25 8.13
CA ALA A 100 -10.07 -1.43 7.36
C ALA A 100 -10.61 -2.72 7.99
N THR A 101 -10.44 -3.85 7.30
CA THR A 101 -10.58 -5.17 7.92
C THR A 101 -9.67 -5.25 9.14
N LYS A 102 -10.17 -5.82 10.24
CA LYS A 102 -9.39 -5.92 11.47
C LYS A 102 -8.14 -6.77 11.23
N CYS A 103 -6.97 -6.23 11.57
CA CYS A 103 -5.69 -6.93 11.53
C CYS A 103 -5.24 -7.25 12.96
N PHE A 104 -4.79 -8.48 13.18
CA PHE A 104 -4.36 -8.96 14.49
C PHE A 104 -2.84 -8.95 14.67
N GLY A 105 -2.08 -8.82 13.59
CA GLY A 105 -0.62 -8.86 13.60
C GLY A 105 -0.07 -9.60 12.39
N TYR A 106 1.25 -9.70 12.31
CA TYR A 106 1.92 -10.58 11.36
C TYR A 106 2.27 -11.93 12.00
N LEU A 107 2.50 -12.94 11.19
CA LEU A 107 2.94 -14.27 11.60
C LEU A 107 4.15 -14.72 10.78
N LEU A 108 5.05 -15.48 11.41
CA LEU A 108 6.11 -16.23 10.73
C LEU A 108 5.81 -17.71 10.93
N LEU A 109 5.60 -18.45 9.84
CA LEU A 109 5.29 -19.88 9.93
C LEU A 109 6.51 -20.66 10.39
N GLU A 110 6.29 -21.55 11.35
CA GLU A 110 7.26 -22.59 11.73
C GLU A 110 7.37 -23.67 10.64
N ASP A 111 8.49 -24.40 10.60
CA ASP A 111 8.74 -25.50 9.63
C ASP A 111 7.60 -26.55 9.61
N TYR A 112 6.98 -26.82 10.77
CA TYR A 112 5.82 -27.72 10.86
C TYR A 112 4.56 -27.09 10.23
N ASN A 113 4.31 -25.80 10.46
CA ASN A 113 3.13 -25.11 9.93
C ASN A 113 3.22 -24.97 8.40
N GLU A 114 4.41 -24.65 7.87
CA GLU A 114 4.66 -24.61 6.42
C GLU A 114 4.34 -25.97 5.77
N ARG A 115 4.86 -27.08 6.34
CA ARG A 115 4.55 -28.43 5.83
C ARG A 115 3.07 -28.79 5.95
N ALA A 116 2.44 -28.50 7.07
CA ALA A 116 1.02 -28.78 7.27
C ALA A 116 0.14 -28.03 6.25
N MET A 117 0.50 -26.78 5.92
CA MET A 117 -0.18 -26.02 4.87
C MET A 117 0.00 -26.66 3.50
N MET A 118 1.23 -27.01 3.14
CA MET A 118 1.57 -27.63 1.86
C MET A 118 0.85 -28.95 1.66
N ASP A 119 0.80 -29.79 2.71
CA ASP A 119 0.12 -31.09 2.67
C ASP A 119 -1.39 -30.93 2.52
N GLN A 120 -2.00 -29.99 3.25
CA GLN A 120 -3.43 -29.71 3.20
C GLN A 120 -3.87 -29.21 1.82
N PHE A 121 -3.05 -28.40 1.17
CA PHE A 121 -3.39 -27.72 -0.09
C PHE A 121 -2.56 -28.21 -1.28
N LYS A 122 -2.03 -29.43 -1.22
CA LYS A 122 -1.17 -30.02 -2.26
C LYS A 122 -1.79 -30.02 -3.66
N ASP A 123 -3.12 -30.10 -3.74
CA ASP A 123 -3.86 -30.12 -5.00
C ASP A 123 -3.98 -28.72 -5.65
N LEU A 124 -3.66 -27.65 -4.89
CA LEU A 124 -3.68 -26.27 -5.37
C LEU A 124 -2.35 -25.81 -5.98
N ALA A 125 -1.31 -26.66 -5.97
CA ALA A 125 0.03 -26.35 -6.46
C ALA A 125 0.54 -24.98 -5.95
N LEU A 126 0.35 -24.70 -4.65
CA LEU A 126 0.73 -23.42 -4.05
C LEU A 126 2.23 -23.16 -4.24
N ASP A 127 2.55 -22.02 -4.84
CA ASP A 127 3.93 -21.54 -4.98
C ASP A 127 4.14 -20.28 -4.14
N PHE A 128 5.12 -20.36 -3.23
CA PHE A 128 5.43 -19.32 -2.27
C PHE A 128 6.68 -18.53 -2.67
N THR A 129 7.28 -18.80 -3.82
CA THR A 129 8.42 -18.05 -4.31
C THR A 129 8.29 -17.84 -5.80
N GLU A 130 8.68 -16.67 -6.27
CA GLU A 130 8.90 -16.52 -7.70
C GLU A 130 10.17 -17.27 -8.13
N HIS A 131 10.13 -17.82 -9.34
CA HIS A 131 11.18 -18.64 -9.91
C HIS A 131 11.72 -17.95 -11.17
N TYR A 132 13.01 -17.66 -11.17
CA TYR A 132 13.76 -17.26 -12.35
C TYR A 132 14.56 -18.46 -12.88
N ASP A 133 15.03 -18.39 -14.13
CA ASP A 133 15.76 -19.50 -14.78
C ASP A 133 16.96 -20.02 -13.95
N GLU A 134 17.53 -19.18 -13.09
CA GLU A 134 18.75 -19.48 -12.33
C GLU A 134 18.53 -19.70 -10.83
N PHE A 135 17.40 -19.25 -10.27
CA PHE A 135 17.15 -19.28 -8.82
C PHE A 135 15.67 -19.11 -8.45
N ASP A 136 15.31 -19.53 -7.23
CA ASP A 136 14.09 -19.06 -6.54
C ASP A 136 14.37 -17.80 -5.71
N VAL A 137 13.45 -16.84 -5.70
CA VAL A 137 13.63 -15.55 -5.01
C VAL A 137 13.88 -15.74 -3.51
N ARG A 138 13.19 -16.68 -2.86
CA ARG A 138 13.29 -16.91 -1.41
C ARG A 138 14.70 -17.36 -1.00
N SER A 139 15.36 -18.24 -1.76
CA SER A 139 16.68 -18.78 -1.42
C SER A 139 17.82 -17.77 -1.53
N ARG A 140 17.63 -16.65 -2.23
CA ARG A 140 18.63 -15.58 -2.33
C ARG A 140 18.90 -14.85 -1.02
N PHE A 141 17.96 -14.90 -0.10
CA PHE A 141 18.00 -14.11 1.14
C PHE A 141 18.12 -15.01 2.37
N LEU A 142 19.13 -15.89 2.37
CA LEU A 142 19.38 -16.81 3.47
C LEU A 142 19.55 -16.05 4.79
N GLY A 143 18.91 -16.57 5.83
CA GLY A 143 19.06 -16.10 7.19
C GLY A 143 20.39 -16.50 7.81
N LYS A 144 20.62 -16.11 9.07
CA LYS A 144 21.85 -16.41 9.82
C LYS A 144 22.21 -17.89 9.88
N SER A 145 21.21 -18.76 9.84
CA SER A 145 21.36 -20.22 9.87
C SER A 145 21.68 -20.83 8.50
N GLY A 146 21.77 -20.02 7.44
CA GLY A 146 21.87 -20.50 6.06
C GLY A 146 20.58 -21.07 5.49
N LYS A 147 19.46 -20.99 6.24
CA LYS A 147 18.14 -21.41 5.77
C LYS A 147 17.43 -20.27 5.01
N PRO A 148 16.56 -20.59 4.05
CA PRO A 148 15.62 -19.61 3.50
C PRO A 148 14.78 -18.98 4.61
N PRO A 149 14.35 -17.71 4.47
CA PRO A 149 13.55 -17.01 5.48
C PRO A 149 12.21 -17.71 5.70
N PRO A 150 11.60 -17.59 6.90
CA PRO A 150 10.28 -18.16 7.18
C PRO A 150 9.21 -17.53 6.28
N ILE A 151 8.19 -18.31 5.94
CA ILE A 151 6.99 -17.79 5.26
C ILE A 151 6.30 -16.76 6.18
N ARG A 152 5.95 -15.59 5.61
CA ARG A 152 5.42 -14.43 6.35
C ARG A 152 3.97 -14.16 5.94
N GLY A 153 3.08 -13.99 6.90
CA GLY A 153 1.67 -13.68 6.63
C GLY A 153 1.11 -12.60 7.54
N ILE A 154 -0.01 -12.01 7.12
CA ILE A 154 -0.76 -11.03 7.91
C ILE A 154 -2.06 -11.69 8.36
N ILE A 155 -2.30 -11.69 9.67
CA ILE A 155 -3.52 -12.28 10.26
C ILE A 155 -4.60 -11.21 10.28
N LYS A 156 -5.70 -11.48 9.58
CA LYS A 156 -6.84 -10.58 9.45
C LYS A 156 -8.12 -11.28 9.91
N GLU A 157 -9.13 -10.49 10.23
CA GLU A 157 -10.47 -10.99 10.50
C GLU A 157 -11.03 -11.70 9.27
N PHE A 158 -11.47 -12.93 9.47
CA PHE A 158 -12.18 -13.68 8.44
C PHE A 158 -13.50 -12.97 8.15
N GLY A 159 -13.74 -12.69 6.88
CA GLY A 159 -14.91 -11.96 6.42
C GLY A 159 -15.41 -12.50 5.10
N GLN A 160 -16.52 -11.92 4.64
CA GLN A 160 -17.14 -12.32 3.39
C GLN A 160 -16.94 -11.22 2.35
N PRO A 161 -16.66 -11.58 1.09
CA PRO A 161 -16.72 -10.62 -0.01
C PRO A 161 -18.11 -9.97 -0.08
N ASP A 162 -18.16 -8.68 -0.37
CA ASP A 162 -19.43 -7.99 -0.57
C ASP A 162 -20.05 -8.43 -1.91
N GLU A 163 -20.91 -9.47 -1.88
CA GLU A 163 -21.59 -9.99 -3.07
C GLU A 163 -22.46 -8.95 -3.80
N LYS A 164 -22.92 -7.91 -3.09
CA LYS A 164 -23.80 -6.86 -3.64
C LYS A 164 -23.37 -5.48 -3.18
N LEU A 165 -22.60 -4.79 -4.02
CA LEU A 165 -22.26 -3.39 -3.80
C LEU A 165 -23.53 -2.53 -3.85
N ARG A 166 -23.74 -1.74 -2.79
CA ARG A 166 -24.84 -0.76 -2.69
C ARG A 166 -24.26 0.65 -2.60
N THR A 167 -25.03 1.65 -3.02
CA THR A 167 -24.65 3.07 -2.88
C THR A 167 -24.27 3.46 -1.45
N ARG A 168 -24.92 2.87 -0.44
CA ARG A 168 -24.57 3.09 0.97
C ARG A 168 -23.16 2.58 1.29
N THR A 169 -22.81 1.38 0.86
CA THR A 169 -21.48 0.78 1.03
C THR A 169 -20.42 1.62 0.32
N LEU A 170 -20.67 2.01 -0.94
CA LEU A 170 -19.77 2.88 -1.70
C LEU A 170 -19.50 4.22 -1.00
N ARG A 171 -20.52 4.84 -0.40
CA ARG A 171 -20.35 6.06 0.38
C ARG A 171 -19.44 5.84 1.59
N GLY A 172 -19.59 4.71 2.28
CA GLY A 172 -18.72 4.32 3.38
C GLY A 172 -17.28 4.13 2.92
N ILE A 173 -17.05 3.35 1.87
CA ILE A 173 -15.72 3.11 1.30
C ILE A 173 -15.05 4.41 0.90
N LEU A 174 -15.75 5.32 0.19
CA LEU A 174 -15.16 6.61 -0.19
C LEU A 174 -14.79 7.46 1.04
N GLN A 175 -15.62 7.45 2.09
CA GLN A 175 -15.30 8.13 3.34
C GLN A 175 -14.09 7.50 4.03
N ASP A 176 -13.95 6.18 4.00
CA ASP A 176 -12.80 5.48 4.56
C ASP A 176 -11.52 5.81 3.76
N VAL A 177 -11.55 5.80 2.43
CA VAL A 177 -10.43 6.21 1.56
C VAL A 177 -9.96 7.63 1.88
N ILE A 178 -10.89 8.60 2.00
CA ILE A 178 -10.56 9.99 2.36
C ILE A 178 -9.93 10.07 3.75
N GLN A 179 -10.38 9.25 4.69
CA GLN A 179 -9.82 9.22 6.05
C GLN A 179 -8.46 8.54 6.10
N ILE A 180 -8.26 7.48 5.32
CA ILE A 180 -6.97 6.78 5.19
C ILE A 180 -5.93 7.70 4.57
N GLN A 181 -6.28 8.47 3.52
CA GLN A 181 -5.34 9.47 2.96
C GLN A 181 -4.93 10.54 3.98
N GLN A 182 -5.83 10.97 4.88
CA GLN A 182 -5.48 11.87 5.97
C GLN A 182 -4.48 11.28 6.98
N LEU A 183 -4.27 9.96 6.97
CA LEU A 183 -3.27 9.26 7.78
C LEU A 183 -1.91 9.11 7.06
N GLY A 184 -1.73 9.77 5.91
CA GLY A 184 -0.50 9.69 5.13
C GLY A 184 -0.35 8.35 4.40
N MET A 185 -1.46 7.77 3.94
CA MET A 185 -1.50 6.50 3.21
C MET A 185 -2.15 6.71 1.84
N ILE A 186 -1.49 6.30 0.76
CA ILE A 186 -1.98 6.43 -0.63
C ILE A 186 -1.67 5.15 -1.43
N SER A 187 -2.23 5.02 -2.63
CA SER A 187 -2.09 3.82 -3.48
C SER A 187 -2.74 2.59 -2.83
N LEU A 188 -4.05 2.67 -2.59
CA LEU A 188 -4.79 1.74 -1.71
C LEU A 188 -5.36 0.49 -2.41
N ASP A 189 -4.89 0.14 -3.61
CA ASP A 189 -5.46 -0.92 -4.49
C ASP A 189 -7.00 -1.01 -4.47
N ILE A 190 -7.68 0.11 -4.74
CA ILE A 190 -9.15 0.16 -4.63
C ILE A 190 -9.79 -0.65 -5.76
N ALA A 191 -10.33 -1.82 -5.41
CA ALA A 191 -11.10 -2.68 -6.29
C ALA A 191 -12.17 -3.46 -5.50
N HIS A 192 -13.22 -3.93 -6.19
CA HIS A 192 -14.34 -4.64 -5.55
C HIS A 192 -13.87 -5.91 -4.84
N ARG A 193 -12.93 -6.65 -5.44
CA ARG A 193 -12.30 -7.86 -4.86
C ARG A 193 -11.63 -7.61 -3.51
N GLN A 194 -11.24 -6.36 -3.21
CA GLN A 194 -10.54 -5.99 -1.98
C GLN A 194 -11.49 -5.55 -0.86
N ILE A 195 -12.80 -5.56 -1.11
CA ILE A 195 -13.83 -5.17 -0.15
C ILE A 195 -14.36 -6.41 0.59
N ILE A 196 -14.00 -6.49 1.87
CA ILE A 196 -14.42 -7.56 2.78
C ILE A 196 -15.23 -6.94 3.91
N ASN A 197 -16.45 -7.41 4.15
CA ASN A 197 -17.38 -6.84 5.13
C ASN A 197 -17.55 -5.30 5.03
N GLY A 198 -17.51 -4.76 3.81
CA GLY A 198 -17.63 -3.34 3.50
C GLY A 198 -16.36 -2.52 3.77
N LYS A 199 -15.20 -3.17 3.98
CA LYS A 199 -13.92 -2.54 4.33
C LYS A 199 -12.80 -2.95 3.37
N LEU A 200 -11.82 -2.08 3.20
CA LEU A 200 -10.58 -2.40 2.49
C LEU A 200 -9.79 -3.43 3.29
N SER A 201 -9.31 -4.47 2.61
CA SER A 201 -8.62 -5.60 3.23
C SER A 201 -7.16 -5.76 2.80
N ASP A 202 -6.78 -5.26 1.62
CA ASP A 202 -5.45 -5.42 1.03
C ASP A 202 -4.72 -4.07 0.99
N PHE A 203 -3.55 -4.01 1.63
CA PHE A 203 -2.66 -2.85 1.60
C PHE A 203 -1.26 -3.18 1.07
N SER A 204 -1.13 -4.27 0.31
CA SER A 204 0.14 -4.76 -0.24
C SER A 204 0.85 -3.75 -1.17
N THR A 205 0.14 -2.78 -1.73
CA THR A 205 0.72 -1.72 -2.59
C THR A 205 0.72 -0.34 -1.95
N THR A 206 0.29 -0.24 -0.69
CA THR A 206 0.06 1.04 -0.03
C THR A 206 1.35 1.75 0.34
N ILE A 207 1.50 2.97 -0.17
CA ILE A 207 2.55 3.89 0.22
C ILE A 207 2.13 4.57 1.53
N THR A 208 2.84 4.21 2.61
CA THR A 208 2.60 4.76 3.95
C THR A 208 3.75 5.66 4.38
N PHE A 209 3.47 6.92 4.74
CA PHE A 209 4.49 7.89 5.09
C PHE A 209 5.18 7.52 6.41
N PRO A 210 6.50 7.72 6.57
CA PRO A 210 7.43 8.26 5.57
C PRO A 210 7.80 7.24 4.48
N HIS A 211 7.88 7.64 3.22
CA HIS A 211 8.26 6.76 2.10
C HIS A 211 9.21 7.47 1.13
N PHE A 212 10.20 6.76 0.57
CA PHE A 212 11.23 7.38 -0.29
C PHE A 212 10.65 8.09 -1.53
N ILE A 213 9.50 7.63 -2.02
CA ILE A 213 8.74 8.26 -3.12
C ILE A 213 8.13 9.62 -2.75
N THR A 214 7.65 9.77 -1.52
CA THR A 214 6.75 10.87 -1.14
C THR A 214 7.35 11.83 -0.13
N ASN A 215 8.44 11.43 0.52
CA ASN A 215 9.09 12.16 1.61
C ASN A 215 10.52 12.55 1.19
N PRO A 216 10.69 13.63 0.40
CA PRO A 216 12.01 14.07 -0.06
C PRO A 216 12.97 14.37 1.09
N GLU A 217 12.46 14.67 2.29
CA GLU A 217 13.26 14.88 3.49
C GLU A 217 14.04 13.64 3.96
N LEU A 218 13.75 12.45 3.41
CA LEU A 218 14.53 11.24 3.64
C LEU A 218 15.86 11.24 2.86
N ASN A 219 16.03 12.13 1.87
CA ASN A 219 17.27 12.29 1.13
C ASN A 219 17.70 13.78 1.11
N PRO A 220 18.70 14.18 1.92
CA PRO A 220 19.13 15.56 2.03
C PRO A 220 19.85 16.09 0.78
N HIS A 221 20.17 15.22 -0.19
CA HIS A 221 20.91 15.57 -1.41
C HIS A 221 20.01 15.92 -2.60
N LEU A 222 18.69 15.89 -2.43
CA LEU A 222 17.76 16.20 -3.53
C LEU A 222 17.73 17.70 -3.83
N GLY A 223 17.73 18.04 -5.12
CA GLY A 223 17.53 19.42 -5.57
C GLY A 223 16.04 19.82 -5.56
N PRO A 224 15.72 21.13 -5.50
CA PRO A 224 14.33 21.61 -5.47
C PRO A 224 13.46 21.13 -6.63
N GLU A 225 14.05 21.01 -7.83
CA GLU A 225 13.34 20.51 -9.01
C GLU A 225 12.88 19.05 -8.83
N VAL A 226 13.74 18.21 -8.27
CA VAL A 226 13.43 16.80 -7.97
C VAL A 226 12.35 16.70 -6.90
N MET A 227 12.41 17.56 -5.87
CA MET A 227 11.37 17.60 -4.83
C MET A 227 9.99 17.98 -5.40
N ALA A 228 9.90 19.00 -6.26
CA ALA A 228 8.65 19.39 -6.92
C ALA A 228 8.06 18.27 -7.79
N ARG A 229 8.95 17.51 -8.44
CA ARG A 229 8.66 16.32 -9.23
C ARG A 229 8.13 15.15 -8.39
N MET A 230 8.67 14.94 -7.19
CA MET A 230 8.14 13.97 -6.21
C MET A 230 6.78 14.41 -5.64
N GLU A 231 6.59 15.71 -5.42
CA GLU A 231 5.28 16.26 -5.02
C GLU A 231 4.21 16.00 -6.08
N LEU A 232 4.52 16.23 -7.36
CA LEU A 232 3.62 15.88 -8.47
C LEU A 232 3.30 14.39 -8.49
N GLN A 233 4.28 13.51 -8.25
CA GLN A 233 4.04 12.07 -8.20
C GLN A 233 3.14 11.67 -7.04
N THR A 234 3.37 12.26 -5.86
CA THR A 234 2.51 12.09 -4.68
C THR A 234 1.07 12.54 -4.99
N PHE A 235 0.91 13.66 -5.68
CA PHE A 235 -0.41 14.16 -6.11
C PHE A 235 -1.10 13.17 -7.06
N LYS A 236 -0.38 12.66 -8.06
CA LYS A 236 -0.90 11.69 -9.03
C LYS A 236 -1.35 10.39 -8.34
N MET A 237 -0.53 9.84 -7.44
CA MET A 237 -0.86 8.63 -6.68
C MET A 237 -2.08 8.85 -5.77
N SER A 238 -2.15 9.99 -5.09
CA SER A 238 -3.31 10.37 -4.28
C SER A 238 -4.59 10.51 -5.11
N LEU A 239 -4.49 11.07 -6.32
CA LEU A 239 -5.62 11.20 -7.25
C LEU A 239 -6.04 9.84 -7.84
N HIS A 240 -5.08 8.93 -8.02
CA HIS A 240 -5.30 7.62 -8.60
C HIS A 240 -6.26 6.77 -7.75
N ASP A 241 -6.17 6.82 -6.42
CA ASP A 241 -7.11 6.13 -5.53
C ASP A 241 -8.58 6.46 -5.85
N TYR A 242 -8.90 7.74 -6.05
CA TYR A 242 -10.26 8.16 -6.42
C TYR A 242 -10.64 7.71 -7.84
N CYS A 243 -9.67 7.67 -8.75
CA CYS A 243 -9.91 7.15 -10.10
C CYS A 243 -10.19 5.64 -10.10
N MET A 244 -9.49 4.88 -9.25
CA MET A 244 -9.70 3.45 -9.04
C MET A 244 -11.03 3.17 -8.36
N PHE A 245 -11.45 4.01 -7.40
CA PHE A 245 -12.80 3.97 -6.85
C PHE A 245 -13.87 4.14 -7.96
N ASP A 246 -13.69 5.10 -8.86
CA ASP A 246 -14.61 5.31 -9.98
C ASP A 246 -14.54 4.20 -11.05
N GLU A 247 -13.39 3.53 -11.20
CA GLU A 247 -13.23 2.35 -12.05
C GLU A 247 -13.95 1.14 -11.45
N MET A 248 -13.80 0.88 -10.15
CA MET A 248 -14.53 -0.18 -9.44
C MET A 248 -16.05 -0.08 -9.65
N VAL A 249 -16.61 1.13 -9.62
CA VAL A 249 -18.04 1.36 -9.89
C VAL A 249 -18.39 1.08 -11.35
N ARG A 250 -17.51 1.41 -12.29
CA ARG A 250 -17.71 1.12 -13.73
C ARG A 250 -17.62 -0.37 -14.04
N GLU A 251 -16.61 -1.06 -13.51
CA GLU A 251 -16.44 -2.51 -13.63
C GLU A 251 -17.66 -3.24 -13.07
N TRP A 252 -18.12 -2.84 -11.88
CA TRP A 252 -19.35 -3.39 -11.29
C TRP A 252 -20.54 -3.26 -12.24
N ASN A 253 -20.79 -2.06 -12.77
CA ASN A 253 -21.89 -1.81 -13.69
C ASN A 253 -21.76 -2.57 -15.02
N GLY A 254 -20.53 -2.77 -15.51
CA GLY A 254 -20.25 -3.58 -16.70
C GLY A 254 -20.61 -5.05 -16.49
N ASN A 255 -20.34 -5.57 -15.29
CA ASN A 255 -20.60 -6.95 -14.91
C ASN A 255 -22.07 -7.20 -14.50
N HIS A 256 -22.83 -6.15 -14.14
CA HIS A 256 -24.21 -6.26 -13.63
C HIS A 256 -25.21 -5.46 -14.46
N GLN A 257 -25.68 -6.03 -15.58
CA GLN A 257 -26.53 -5.30 -16.54
C GLN A 257 -27.99 -5.07 -16.09
N ASP A 258 -28.46 -5.68 -14.99
CA ASP A 258 -29.80 -5.39 -14.45
C ASP A 258 -29.85 -3.92 -13.98
N PRO A 259 -30.79 -3.09 -14.48
CA PRO A 259 -30.92 -1.69 -14.06
C PRO A 259 -31.02 -1.48 -12.55
N ARG A 260 -31.47 -2.49 -11.79
CA ARG A 260 -31.59 -2.44 -10.32
C ARG A 260 -30.25 -2.58 -9.61
N ASP A 261 -29.24 -3.16 -10.26
CA ASP A 261 -27.90 -3.37 -9.72
C ASP A 261 -26.90 -2.30 -10.19
N GLN A 262 -27.34 -1.38 -11.06
CA GLN A 262 -26.54 -0.25 -11.54
C GLN A 262 -26.30 0.81 -10.46
N LEU A 263 -25.04 1.23 -10.33
CA LEU A 263 -24.57 2.21 -9.37
C LEU A 263 -24.26 3.55 -10.07
N ALA A 264 -24.63 4.65 -9.41
CA ALA A 264 -24.46 6.01 -9.94
C ALA A 264 -23.71 6.93 -8.95
N PHE A 265 -22.81 6.37 -8.14
CA PHE A 265 -22.06 7.08 -7.12
C PHE A 265 -20.57 7.08 -7.44
N TYR A 266 -20.00 8.26 -7.65
CA TYR A 266 -18.60 8.47 -8.05
C TYR A 266 -17.93 9.44 -7.09
N SER A 267 -16.62 9.30 -6.94
CA SER A 267 -15.78 10.11 -6.06
C SER A 267 -15.58 11.54 -6.59
N LEU A 268 -15.37 11.69 -7.91
CA LEU A 268 -15.10 12.97 -8.55
C LEU A 268 -16.22 13.37 -9.54
N PRO A 269 -16.47 14.67 -9.74
CA PRO A 269 -17.47 15.13 -10.71
C PRO A 269 -17.16 14.67 -12.14
N GLY A 270 -18.16 14.11 -12.83
CA GLY A 270 -18.01 13.59 -14.19
C GLY A 270 -17.60 12.12 -14.28
N GLY A 271 -17.56 11.38 -13.16
CA GLY A 271 -17.17 9.96 -13.12
C GLY A 271 -17.95 9.04 -14.08
N LYS A 272 -19.22 9.35 -14.41
CA LYS A 272 -20.05 8.58 -15.36
C LYS A 272 -19.49 8.50 -16.78
N SER A 273 -18.78 9.52 -17.27
CA SER A 273 -18.36 9.60 -18.68
C SER A 273 -16.90 9.20 -18.91
N GLY A 274 -16.19 8.72 -17.88
CA GLY A 274 -14.74 8.48 -17.94
C GLY A 274 -13.89 9.76 -18.07
N GLN A 275 -14.52 10.94 -18.15
CA GLN A 275 -13.85 12.25 -18.27
C GLN A 275 -13.79 12.99 -16.92
N GLY A 276 -13.58 12.23 -15.83
CA GLY A 276 -13.91 12.50 -14.41
C GLY A 276 -13.35 13.75 -13.69
N LEU A 277 -13.16 14.86 -14.38
CA LEU A 277 -12.91 16.19 -13.80
C LEU A 277 -13.70 17.31 -14.51
N LYS A 278 -14.73 16.99 -15.30
CA LYS A 278 -15.63 18.01 -15.88
C LYS A 278 -16.59 18.51 -14.80
N TYR A 279 -16.19 19.56 -14.11
CA TYR A 279 -17.06 20.31 -13.20
C TYR A 279 -17.56 21.59 -13.89
N GLU A 280 -18.87 21.71 -14.13
CA GLU A 280 -19.54 22.98 -14.45
C GLU A 280 -19.99 23.66 -13.16
N LEU A 281 -19.01 24.15 -12.40
CA LEU A 281 -19.27 25.00 -11.26
C LEU A 281 -19.54 26.40 -11.77
N ARG A 282 -20.75 26.92 -11.56
CA ARG A 282 -21.07 28.31 -11.89
C ARG A 282 -20.08 29.23 -11.15
N SER A 283 -19.27 29.95 -11.91
CA SER A 283 -18.45 31.12 -11.52
C SER A 283 -17.43 30.98 -10.37
N LEU A 284 -16.54 29.98 -10.37
CA LEU A 284 -15.35 29.97 -9.50
C LEU A 284 -14.04 29.78 -10.29
N PRO A 285 -12.91 30.40 -9.87
CA PRO A 285 -11.57 30.21 -10.47
C PRO A 285 -11.09 28.76 -10.52
N SER A 286 -11.75 27.86 -9.77
CA SER A 286 -11.49 26.42 -9.72
C SER A 286 -11.81 25.65 -11.02
N ARG A 287 -12.26 26.32 -12.09
CA ARG A 287 -12.51 25.72 -13.41
C ARG A 287 -11.25 25.10 -14.02
N GLU A 288 -10.08 25.62 -13.63
CA GLU A 288 -8.79 25.20 -14.19
C GLU A 288 -7.99 24.25 -13.29
N CYS A 289 -8.32 24.08 -12.02
CA CYS A 289 -7.49 23.30 -11.09
C CYS A 289 -7.87 21.82 -11.04
N VAL A 290 -6.87 20.94 -10.92
CA VAL A 290 -7.05 19.55 -10.49
C VAL A 290 -6.86 19.44 -8.98
N TYR A 291 -7.61 18.56 -8.33
CA TYR A 291 -7.55 18.40 -6.89
C TYR A 291 -7.80 16.96 -6.43
N THR A 292 -7.35 16.64 -5.22
CA THR A 292 -7.71 15.44 -4.46
C THR A 292 -8.62 15.79 -3.28
N LEU A 293 -9.33 14.80 -2.73
CA LEU A 293 -10.27 15.04 -1.62
C LEU A 293 -9.58 15.16 -0.26
N ALA A 294 -8.31 14.78 -0.14
CA ALA A 294 -7.46 14.96 1.03
C ALA A 294 -6.01 15.25 0.63
N ASP A 295 -5.27 16.00 1.46
CA ASP A 295 -3.82 16.18 1.32
C ASP A 295 -3.07 15.25 2.31
N PRO A 296 -2.49 14.13 1.84
CA PRO A 296 -1.83 13.17 2.71
C PRO A 296 -0.56 13.73 3.38
N ARG A 297 0.04 14.79 2.82
CA ARG A 297 1.26 15.42 3.34
C ARG A 297 1.02 16.21 4.62
N THR A 298 -0.25 16.50 4.92
CA THR A 298 -0.63 17.16 6.18
C THR A 298 -0.54 16.22 7.39
N TYR A 299 -0.31 14.93 7.16
CA TYR A 299 -0.05 13.98 8.24
C TYR A 299 1.37 14.15 8.78
N ASP A 300 1.48 14.51 10.06
CA ASP A 300 2.76 14.67 10.74
C ASP A 300 3.25 13.33 11.29
N TRP A 301 3.94 12.58 10.42
CA TRP A 301 4.46 11.27 10.77
C TRP A 301 5.54 11.33 11.86
N ARG A 302 6.30 12.42 11.97
CA ARG A 302 7.39 12.59 12.97
C ARG A 302 6.85 12.74 14.39
N SER A 303 5.72 13.43 14.54
CA SER A 303 5.05 13.57 15.84
C SER A 303 4.54 12.25 16.41
N SER A 304 4.34 11.25 15.54
CA SER A 304 3.75 9.96 15.90
C SER A 304 4.82 8.91 16.29
N SER A 305 6.04 9.05 15.74
CA SER A 305 7.19 8.12 15.91
C SER A 305 7.91 8.16 17.26
N HIS A 306 7.69 9.16 18.12
CA HIS A 306 8.37 9.28 19.40
C HIS A 306 7.71 8.40 20.48
N GLY A 307 8.06 7.11 20.47
CA GLY A 307 7.68 6.12 21.47
C GLY A 307 8.89 5.39 22.04
N GLY A 308 9.91 6.14 22.49
CA GLY A 308 10.99 5.59 23.30
C GLY A 308 10.46 5.13 24.66
N SER A 309 10.95 3.98 25.10
CA SER A 309 10.64 3.31 26.36
C SER A 309 10.67 4.26 27.58
N GLY A 310 9.59 4.27 28.37
CA GLY A 310 9.62 4.69 29.78
C GLY A 310 8.75 5.88 30.22
N GLY A 311 8.11 6.63 29.31
CA GLY A 311 7.28 7.78 29.69
C GLY A 311 5.82 7.65 29.26
N LYS A 312 4.86 7.92 30.17
CA LYS A 312 3.44 8.15 29.82
C LYS A 312 3.31 9.42 28.97
N VAL A 313 3.62 9.32 27.68
CA VAL A 313 3.31 10.36 26.69
C VAL A 313 1.88 10.11 26.23
N THR A 314 0.96 10.99 26.60
CA THR A 314 -0.38 11.05 26.00
C THR A 314 -0.25 11.45 24.53
N LYS A 315 -0.01 10.46 23.64
CA LYS A 315 -0.01 10.66 22.19
C LYS A 315 -1.36 11.26 21.80
N LYS A 316 -1.36 12.48 21.26
CA LYS A 316 -2.58 13.10 20.73
C LYS A 316 -2.94 12.39 19.43
N ARG A 317 -3.78 11.35 19.51
CA ARG A 317 -4.26 10.59 18.35
C ARG A 317 -4.82 11.56 17.31
N GLN A 318 -4.15 11.69 16.17
CA GLN A 318 -4.60 12.55 15.09
C GLN A 318 -5.77 11.87 14.38
N ARG A 319 -6.99 12.23 14.79
CA ARG A 319 -8.20 11.69 14.18
C ARG A 319 -8.43 12.33 12.81
N PRO A 320 -8.76 11.54 11.78
CA PRO A 320 -9.22 12.07 10.50
C PRO A 320 -10.39 13.04 10.71
N ARG A 321 -10.37 14.14 9.95
CA ARG A 321 -11.45 15.11 9.92
C ARG A 321 -12.54 14.59 8.99
N ALA A 322 -13.81 14.84 9.35
CA ALA A 322 -14.95 14.51 8.49
C ALA A 322 -14.95 15.27 7.15
N LYS A 323 -14.29 16.44 7.12
CA LYS A 323 -14.15 17.29 5.93
C LYS A 323 -12.71 17.83 5.86
N PRO A 324 -11.75 17.06 5.34
CA PRO A 324 -10.39 17.56 5.15
C PRO A 324 -10.34 18.68 4.10
N SER A 325 -9.23 19.43 4.14
CA SER A 325 -8.89 20.34 3.06
C SER A 325 -8.56 19.54 1.80
N ARG A 326 -9.06 20.01 0.65
CA ARG A 326 -8.65 19.50 -0.66
C ARG A 326 -7.23 19.93 -0.95
N TRP A 327 -6.46 19.06 -1.60
CA TRP A 327 -5.18 19.44 -2.18
C TRP A 327 -5.40 19.88 -3.62
N PHE A 328 -5.12 21.14 -3.92
CA PHE A 328 -5.10 21.65 -5.30
C PHE A 328 -3.67 21.61 -5.82
N TYR A 329 -3.45 20.98 -6.97
CA TYR A 329 -2.14 21.01 -7.61
C TYR A 329 -1.93 22.38 -8.29
N GLN A 330 -0.84 23.05 -7.93
CA GLN A 330 -0.50 24.41 -8.41
C GLN A 330 0.69 24.43 -9.40
N GLY A 331 1.01 23.28 -10.01
CA GLY A 331 2.11 23.19 -10.97
C GLY A 331 1.74 23.66 -12.39
N ASP A 332 2.62 23.31 -13.33
CA ASP A 332 2.54 23.70 -14.74
C ASP A 332 1.14 23.46 -15.38
N PRO A 333 0.54 24.46 -16.05
CA PRO A 333 -0.75 24.32 -16.74
C PRO A 333 -0.84 23.16 -17.75
N ASP A 334 0.24 22.85 -18.46
CA ASP A 334 0.29 21.72 -19.40
C ASP A 334 0.25 20.38 -18.65
N VAL A 335 0.92 20.29 -17.49
CA VAL A 335 0.84 19.13 -16.61
C VAL A 335 -0.58 18.98 -16.07
N VAL A 336 -1.21 20.06 -15.61
CA VAL A 336 -2.61 20.09 -15.17
C VAL A 336 -3.54 19.61 -16.29
N ALA A 337 -3.34 20.07 -17.52
CA ALA A 337 -4.11 19.65 -18.68
C ALA A 337 -3.94 18.15 -18.99
N LYS A 338 -2.71 17.62 -18.87
CA LYS A 338 -2.43 16.17 -19.03
C LYS A 338 -3.09 15.32 -17.94
N ILE A 339 -3.07 15.77 -16.68
CA ILE A 339 -3.76 15.09 -15.56
C ILE A 339 -5.27 15.04 -15.82
N LYS A 340 -5.88 16.16 -16.25
CA LYS A 340 -7.31 16.20 -16.59
C LYS A 340 -7.72 15.20 -17.66
N ARG A 341 -6.83 14.93 -18.61
CA ARG A 341 -7.04 13.96 -19.70
C ARG A 341 -6.71 12.52 -19.31
N ARG A 342 -6.37 12.26 -18.03
CA ARG A 342 -6.01 10.91 -17.57
C ARG A 342 -4.78 10.32 -18.28
N ARG A 343 -3.89 11.17 -18.81
CA ARG A 343 -2.73 10.75 -19.64
C ARG A 343 -1.44 10.52 -18.85
N LEU A 344 -1.47 10.65 -17.52
CA LEU A 344 -0.29 10.57 -16.66
C LEU A 344 -0.58 9.72 -15.42
N TYR A 345 -0.97 8.46 -15.61
CA TYR A 345 -1.00 7.48 -14.51
C TYR A 345 0.19 6.53 -14.69
N GLY A 346 1.00 6.36 -13.64
CA GLY A 346 2.24 5.58 -13.67
C GLY A 346 3.38 6.24 -12.90
N ALA A 347 4.27 5.41 -12.34
CA ALA A 347 5.54 5.82 -11.77
C ALA A 347 6.41 6.49 -12.85
N ALA A 348 6.84 7.72 -12.60
CA ALA A 348 7.70 8.48 -13.51
C ALA A 348 9.18 8.29 -13.21
N TYR A 349 9.50 7.53 -12.15
CA TYR A 349 10.84 7.38 -11.64
C TYR A 349 11.24 5.93 -11.61
N GLU A 350 12.42 5.72 -12.15
CA GLU A 350 13.33 4.69 -11.72
C GLU A 350 14.00 5.16 -10.43
N TRP A 351 14.39 4.24 -9.56
CA TRP A 351 15.07 4.60 -8.33
C TRP A 351 16.44 3.95 -8.26
N HIS A 352 17.44 4.68 -7.78
CA HIS A 352 18.77 4.15 -7.51
C HIS A 352 19.11 4.32 -6.05
N TYR A 353 19.99 3.46 -5.55
CA TYR A 353 20.50 3.54 -4.19
C TYR A 353 21.98 3.90 -4.21
N ARG A 354 22.35 4.97 -3.52
CA ARG A 354 23.76 5.39 -3.39
C ARG A 354 23.97 6.09 -2.05
N ASP A 355 25.09 5.81 -1.40
CA ASP A 355 25.51 6.48 -0.16
C ASP A 355 24.44 6.45 0.94
N GLY A 356 23.69 5.35 1.06
CA GLY A 356 22.63 5.22 2.06
C GLY A 356 21.28 5.84 1.67
N HIS A 357 21.14 6.40 0.47
CA HIS A 357 19.98 7.19 0.07
C HIS A 357 19.37 6.75 -1.26
N ALA A 358 18.04 6.88 -1.38
CA ALA A 358 17.29 6.64 -2.60
C ALA A 358 17.26 7.91 -3.49
N PHE A 359 17.67 7.77 -4.74
CA PHE A 359 17.66 8.83 -5.75
C PHE A 359 16.69 8.50 -6.88
N PRO A 360 15.73 9.37 -7.20
CA PRO A 360 14.88 9.18 -8.36
C PRO A 360 15.66 9.53 -9.64
N HIS A 361 15.56 8.65 -10.63
CA HIS A 361 15.99 8.87 -12.00
C HIS A 361 14.75 8.91 -12.90
N MET A 362 14.65 9.95 -13.72
CA MET A 362 13.47 10.11 -14.56
C MET A 362 13.66 9.31 -15.85
N LYS A 363 12.75 8.38 -16.13
CA LYS A 363 12.54 7.90 -17.50
C LYS A 363 11.97 9.07 -18.30
N LEU A 364 12.78 9.69 -19.17
CA LEU A 364 12.26 10.61 -20.17
C LEU A 364 11.32 9.81 -21.07
N PHE A 365 10.01 10.02 -20.94
CA PHE A 365 9.04 9.49 -21.88
C PHE A 365 9.33 10.09 -23.27
N GLY A 366 10.10 9.40 -24.11
CA GLY A 366 10.44 9.89 -25.45
C GLY A 366 11.63 9.28 -26.18
N GLU A 367 12.44 8.40 -25.58
CA GLU A 367 13.51 7.70 -26.30
C GLU A 367 13.19 6.19 -26.40
N ARG A 368 12.46 5.84 -27.47
CA ARG A 368 12.60 4.57 -28.18
C ARG A 368 12.66 4.87 -29.67
#